data_AF-T0H6T5-F1
#
_entry.id   AF-T0H6T5-F1
#
_cell.length_a   1.000
_cell.length_b   1.000
_cell.length_c   1.000
_cell.angle_alpha   90.00
_cell.angle_beta   90.00
_cell.angle_gamma   90.00
#
_symmetry.space_group_name_H-M   'P 1'
#
loop_
_entity.id
_entity.type
_entity.pdbx_description
1 polymer ?
#
loop_
_entity_poly.entity_id
_entity_poly.type
_entity_poly.pdbx_seq_one_letter_code
_entity_poly.pdbx_strand_id
1 'polypeptide(L)'
;MTRRKRVWATQPQPFNERAHPIVADVIDAAERWLIRNGVCEPQQTDEYLTMAYVKECGQFLEHGCYTENEGRIAADLFLARLSNAGTKALRERYHRNYDLCALQLHWHTPYYFQDYHRILRLTYIHLLRTLEGIDEIDRNGVLKLAARNLPGVRTDINRERRRRGATEDRLLIADGELSRSMAHFYGSNLVELKIITNRPKS
;
A
#
# COMPACT_ATOMS: atom_id res chain seq x y z
N MET A 1 20.74 31.74 -8.06
CA MET A 1 20.18 30.80 -9.06
C MET A 1 19.78 29.51 -8.36
N THR A 2 18.51 29.38 -7.98
CA THR A 2 18.00 28.23 -7.21
C THR A 2 17.38 27.24 -8.20
N ARG A 3 18.10 26.15 -8.54
CA ARG A 3 17.56 25.03 -9.33
C ARG A 3 16.41 24.39 -8.54
N ARG A 4 15.17 24.77 -8.84
CA ARG A 4 13.98 24.00 -8.43
C ARG A 4 14.09 22.62 -9.07
N LYS A 5 14.50 21.60 -8.29
CA LYS A 5 14.35 20.19 -8.67
C LYS A 5 12.85 20.00 -8.96
N ARG A 6 12.48 19.80 -10.23
CA ARG A 6 11.15 19.31 -10.59
C ARG A 6 11.04 17.93 -9.97
N VAL A 7 10.33 17.84 -8.85
CA VAL A 7 9.96 16.53 -8.34
C VAL A 7 8.77 16.10 -9.17
N TRP A 8 9.02 15.15 -10.08
CA TRP A 8 7.98 14.54 -10.89
C TRP A 8 6.94 13.96 -9.93
N ALA A 9 5.71 14.49 -9.97
CA ALA A 9 4.57 13.82 -9.38
C ALA A 9 4.32 12.60 -10.27
N THR A 10 4.62 11.42 -9.78
CA THR A 10 4.27 10.20 -10.49
C THR A 10 2.75 10.07 -10.44
N GLN A 11 2.15 10.19 -11.62
CA GLN A 11 0.70 10.02 -11.76
C GLN A 11 0.37 8.53 -11.59
N PRO A 12 -0.79 8.20 -10.99
CA PRO A 12 -1.25 6.82 -10.94
C PRO A 12 -1.31 6.24 -12.35
N GLN A 13 -0.75 5.03 -12.50
CA GLN A 13 -0.80 4.33 -13.77
C GLN A 13 -2.25 3.93 -14.10
N PRO A 14 -2.65 3.98 -15.38
CA PRO A 14 -3.96 3.48 -15.79
C PRO A 14 -4.03 1.96 -15.61
N PHE A 15 -5.25 1.46 -15.40
CA PHE A 15 -5.51 0.03 -15.25
C PHE A 15 -5.08 -0.74 -16.50
N ASN A 16 -4.27 -1.78 -16.32
CA ASN A 16 -3.72 -2.58 -17.39
C ASN A 16 -4.50 -3.88 -17.58
N GLU A 17 -5.40 -3.88 -18.56
CA GLU A 17 -6.25 -5.03 -18.92
C GLU A 17 -5.46 -6.29 -19.31
N ARG A 18 -4.20 -6.17 -19.72
CA ARG A 18 -3.35 -7.32 -20.07
C ARG A 18 -2.68 -7.92 -18.84
N ALA A 19 -2.29 -7.08 -17.88
CA ALA A 19 -1.66 -7.53 -16.64
C ALA A 19 -2.69 -8.04 -15.63
N HIS A 20 -3.89 -7.44 -15.61
CA HIS A 20 -4.96 -7.79 -14.70
C HIS A 20 -5.27 -9.30 -14.61
N PRO A 21 -5.55 -10.02 -15.72
CA PRO A 21 -5.88 -11.44 -15.65
C PRO A 21 -4.71 -12.29 -15.12
N ILE A 22 -3.47 -11.87 -15.35
CA ILE A 22 -2.30 -12.59 -14.84
C ILE A 22 -2.19 -12.44 -13.32
N VAL A 23 -2.39 -11.21 -12.82
CA VAL A 23 -2.38 -10.93 -11.37
C VAL A 23 -3.53 -11.68 -10.68
N ALA A 24 -4.75 -11.63 -11.25
CA ALA A 24 -5.91 -12.34 -10.74
C ALA A 24 -5.65 -13.85 -10.67
N ASP A 25 -5.17 -14.47 -11.76
CA ASP A 25 -4.88 -15.90 -11.78
C ASP A 25 -3.81 -16.32 -10.75
N VAL A 26 -2.81 -15.47 -10.50
CA VAL A 26 -1.77 -15.72 -9.47
C VAL A 26 -2.37 -15.68 -8.07
N ILE A 27 -3.23 -14.70 -7.79
CA ILE A 27 -3.92 -14.59 -6.49
C ILE A 27 -4.88 -15.77 -6.29
N ASP A 28 -5.73 -16.09 -7.28
CA ASP A 28 -6.65 -17.23 -7.22
C ASP A 28 -5.93 -18.57 -7.04
N ALA A 29 -4.75 -18.73 -7.64
CA ALA A 29 -3.91 -19.90 -7.43
C ALA A 29 -3.38 -19.99 -5.99
N ALA A 30 -2.94 -18.85 -5.43
CA ALA A 30 -2.48 -18.77 -4.06
C ALA A 30 -3.61 -19.03 -3.06
N GLU A 31 -4.80 -18.47 -3.26
CA GLU A 31 -5.97 -18.73 -2.41
C GLU A 31 -6.33 -20.21 -2.38
N ARG A 32 -6.44 -20.85 -3.57
CA ARG A 32 -6.69 -22.29 -3.67
C ARG A 32 -5.60 -23.12 -3.02
N TRP A 33 -4.35 -22.65 -3.03
CA TRP A 33 -3.27 -23.34 -2.34
C TRP A 33 -3.40 -23.20 -0.82
N LEU A 34 -3.69 -22.00 -0.29
CA LEU A 34 -3.89 -21.77 1.14
C LEU A 34 -5.02 -22.65 1.71
N ILE A 35 -6.15 -22.70 1.01
CA ILE A 35 -7.31 -23.52 1.39
C ILE A 35 -6.96 -25.00 1.37
N ARG A 36 -6.36 -25.50 0.28
CA ARG A 36 -6.04 -26.93 0.14
C ARG A 36 -5.01 -27.43 1.16
N ASN A 37 -4.11 -26.56 1.61
CA ASN A 37 -3.10 -26.90 2.62
C ASN A 37 -3.56 -26.59 4.05
N GLY A 38 -4.80 -26.14 4.26
CA GLY A 38 -5.33 -25.83 5.59
C GLY A 38 -4.65 -24.67 6.29
N VAL A 39 -4.06 -23.73 5.55
CA VAL A 39 -3.38 -22.55 6.12
C VAL A 39 -4.39 -21.56 6.70
N CYS A 40 -5.53 -21.38 6.02
CA CYS A 40 -6.65 -20.59 6.49
C CYS A 40 -7.97 -21.08 5.89
N GLU A 41 -9.08 -20.71 6.53
CA GLU A 41 -10.42 -20.97 6.02
C GLU A 41 -10.70 -20.13 4.75
N PRO A 42 -11.57 -20.59 3.84
CA PRO A 42 -11.88 -19.86 2.61
C PRO A 42 -12.32 -18.41 2.83
N GLN A 43 -13.01 -18.11 3.94
CA GLN A 43 -13.47 -16.75 4.25
C GLN A 43 -12.34 -15.83 4.74
N GLN A 44 -11.17 -16.38 5.07
CA GLN A 44 -10.03 -15.66 5.64
C GLN A 44 -8.90 -15.44 4.64
N THR A 45 -8.99 -15.98 3.42
CA THR A 45 -7.90 -15.93 2.44
C THR A 45 -7.55 -14.50 2.02
N ASP A 46 -8.56 -13.66 1.76
CA ASP A 46 -8.35 -12.25 1.38
C ASP A 46 -7.60 -11.49 2.47
N GLU A 47 -8.05 -11.62 3.73
CA GLU A 47 -7.39 -10.96 4.86
C GLU A 47 -5.96 -11.46 5.07
N TYR A 48 -5.74 -12.78 4.92
CA TYR A 48 -4.42 -13.39 5.02
C TYR A 48 -3.46 -12.88 3.95
N LEU A 49 -3.90 -12.88 2.68
CA LEU A 49 -3.10 -12.40 1.54
C LEU A 49 -2.84 -10.90 1.63
N THR A 50 -3.84 -10.12 2.04
CA THR A 50 -3.71 -8.68 2.26
C THR A 50 -2.68 -8.38 3.34
N MET A 51 -2.74 -9.10 4.47
CA MET A 51 -1.75 -8.94 5.55
C MET A 51 -0.35 -9.33 5.09
N ALA A 52 -0.23 -10.41 4.30
CA ALA A 52 1.05 -10.82 3.72
C ALA A 52 1.61 -9.75 2.77
N TYR A 53 0.76 -9.11 1.96
CA TYR A 53 1.16 -8.02 1.08
C TYR A 53 1.63 -6.78 1.87
N VAL A 54 0.88 -6.39 2.90
CA VAL A 54 1.26 -5.28 3.81
C VAL A 54 2.62 -5.53 4.46
N LYS A 55 2.87 -6.76 4.92
CA LYS A 55 4.17 -7.16 5.49
C LYS A 55 5.29 -7.05 4.47
N GLU A 56 5.07 -7.53 3.25
CA GLU A 56 6.05 -7.44 2.16
C GLU A 56 6.42 -5.98 1.86
N CYS A 57 5.42 -5.09 1.73
CA CYS A 57 5.65 -3.66 1.55
C CYS A 57 6.37 -3.02 2.75
N GLY A 58 6.08 -3.47 3.96
CA GLY A 58 6.71 -2.98 5.19
C GLY A 58 8.21 -3.32 5.28
N GLN A 59 8.66 -4.46 4.77
CA GLN A 59 10.07 -4.87 4.85
C GLN A 59 11.02 -3.89 4.15
N PHE A 60 10.60 -3.28 3.04
CA PHE A 60 11.43 -2.31 2.30
C PHE A 60 11.57 -0.96 3.00
N LEU A 61 10.78 -0.73 4.06
CA LEU A 61 10.68 0.56 4.72
C LEU A 61 11.43 0.68 6.03
N GLU A 62 12.15 -0.35 6.43
CA GLU A 62 12.84 -0.35 7.71
C GLU A 62 13.83 0.83 7.83
N HIS A 63 14.52 1.17 6.74
CA HIS A 63 15.60 2.16 6.74
C HIS A 63 15.37 3.39 5.83
N GLY A 64 14.25 3.46 5.11
CA GLY A 64 14.01 4.47 4.08
C GLY A 64 12.66 5.19 4.17
N CYS A 65 12.44 6.11 3.23
CA CYS A 65 11.13 6.68 2.93
C CYS A 65 10.51 5.90 1.78
N TYR A 66 9.22 5.53 1.88
CA TYR A 66 8.58 4.74 0.82
C TYR A 66 8.65 5.48 -0.51
N THR A 67 9.26 4.83 -1.49
CA THR A 67 9.25 5.26 -2.88
C THR A 67 8.29 4.38 -3.69
N GLU A 68 7.79 4.90 -4.81
CA GLU A 68 6.98 4.09 -5.73
C GLU A 68 7.76 2.88 -6.26
N ASN A 69 9.07 3.03 -6.49
CA ASN A 69 9.93 1.93 -6.92
C ASN A 69 9.96 0.81 -5.88
N GLU A 70 10.05 1.13 -4.58
CA GLU A 70 9.96 0.14 -3.50
C GLU A 70 8.59 -0.54 -3.47
N GLY A 71 7.51 0.21 -3.69
CA GLY A 71 6.17 -0.35 -3.79
C GLY A 71 6.02 -1.35 -4.95
N ARG A 72 6.60 -1.02 -6.11
CA ARG A 72 6.66 -1.92 -7.26
C ARG A 72 7.52 -3.16 -6.98
N ILE A 73 8.69 -3.00 -6.36
CA ILE A 73 9.57 -4.14 -6.00
C ILE A 73 8.86 -5.07 -5.01
N ALA A 74 8.19 -4.53 -3.99
CA ALA A 74 7.41 -5.32 -3.05
C ALA A 74 6.26 -6.08 -3.75
N ALA A 75 5.59 -5.44 -4.71
CA ALA A 75 4.56 -6.09 -5.52
C ALA A 75 5.10 -7.23 -6.39
N ASP A 76 6.25 -7.04 -7.03
CA ASP A 76 6.92 -8.09 -7.80
C ASP A 76 7.31 -9.28 -6.91
N LEU A 77 7.99 -9.04 -5.79
CA LEU A 77 8.41 -10.12 -4.89
C LEU A 77 7.23 -10.87 -4.29
N PHE A 78 6.17 -10.15 -3.92
CA PHE A 78 4.93 -10.75 -3.44
C PHE A 78 4.33 -11.67 -4.51
N LEU A 79 4.14 -11.18 -5.74
CA LEU A 79 3.56 -11.96 -6.83
C LEU A 79 4.47 -13.12 -7.27
N ALA A 80 5.78 -12.92 -7.30
CA ALA A 80 6.75 -13.96 -7.58
C ALA A 80 6.63 -15.11 -6.56
N ARG A 81 6.50 -14.80 -5.26
CA ARG A 81 6.25 -15.79 -4.22
C ARG A 81 4.93 -16.52 -4.44
N LEU A 82 3.84 -15.80 -4.71
CA LEU A 82 2.52 -16.39 -4.95
C LEU A 82 2.48 -17.25 -6.21
N SER A 83 3.23 -16.88 -7.26
CA SER A 83 3.24 -17.60 -8.54
C SER A 83 3.68 -19.07 -8.41
N ASN A 84 4.40 -19.42 -7.34
CA ASN A 84 4.79 -20.79 -7.02
C ASN A 84 3.63 -21.69 -6.62
N ALA A 85 2.51 -21.13 -6.18
CA ALA A 85 1.26 -21.87 -5.93
C ALA A 85 0.54 -22.27 -7.23
N GLY A 86 0.91 -21.63 -8.35
CA GLY A 86 0.32 -21.81 -9.67
C GLY A 86 0.88 -22.98 -10.47
N THR A 87 0.31 -23.18 -11.66
CA THR A 87 0.87 -24.11 -12.65
C THR A 87 2.18 -23.57 -13.24
N LYS A 88 3.00 -24.45 -13.81
CA LYS A 88 4.22 -24.03 -14.54
C LYS A 88 3.93 -22.98 -15.62
N ALA A 89 2.84 -23.15 -16.36
CA ALA A 89 2.41 -22.21 -17.41
C ALA A 89 2.01 -20.84 -16.85
N LEU A 90 1.31 -20.80 -15.70
CA LEU A 90 0.98 -19.54 -15.02
C LEU A 90 2.24 -18.81 -14.58
N ARG A 91 3.19 -19.53 -13.96
CA ARG A 91 4.47 -18.98 -13.52
C ARG A 91 5.28 -18.40 -14.67
N GLU A 92 5.37 -19.10 -15.80
CA GLU A 92 6.05 -18.60 -17.01
C GLU A 92 5.36 -17.39 -17.63
N ARG A 93 4.02 -17.34 -17.61
CA ARG A 93 3.26 -16.17 -18.07
C ARG A 93 3.46 -14.97 -17.16
N TYR A 94 3.50 -15.18 -15.84
CA TYR A 94 3.88 -14.16 -14.86
C TYR A 94 5.27 -13.61 -15.14
N HIS A 95 6.30 -14.47 -15.22
CA HIS A 95 7.68 -14.02 -15.42
C HIS A 95 7.90 -13.27 -16.74
N ARG A 96 7.10 -13.53 -17.78
CA ARG A 96 7.17 -12.75 -19.03
C ARG A 96 6.57 -11.34 -18.92
N ASN A 97 5.75 -11.09 -17.90
CA ASN A 97 5.01 -9.84 -17.71
C ASN A 97 5.21 -9.23 -16.30
N TYR A 98 6.26 -9.65 -15.58
CA TYR A 98 6.41 -9.36 -14.15
C TYR A 98 6.38 -7.85 -13.84
N ASP A 99 7.07 -7.03 -14.65
CA ASP A 99 7.08 -5.57 -14.49
C ASP A 99 5.66 -4.96 -14.57
N LEU A 100 4.86 -5.41 -15.54
CA LEU A 100 3.50 -4.93 -15.75
C LEU A 100 2.56 -5.40 -14.63
N CYS A 101 2.72 -6.64 -14.19
CA CYS A 101 1.96 -7.22 -13.09
C CYS A 101 2.26 -6.52 -11.76
N ALA A 102 3.54 -6.21 -11.49
CA ALA A 102 3.97 -5.51 -10.29
C ALA A 102 3.43 -4.08 -10.27
N LEU A 103 3.50 -3.35 -11.39
CA LEU A 103 2.89 -2.02 -11.52
C LEU A 103 1.38 -2.05 -11.31
N GLN A 104 0.70 -3.02 -11.93
CA GLN A 104 -0.74 -3.22 -11.82
C GLN A 104 -1.15 -3.45 -10.35
N LEU A 105 -0.48 -4.37 -9.65
CA LEU A 105 -0.79 -4.65 -8.25
C LEU A 105 -0.46 -3.46 -7.35
N HIS A 106 0.66 -2.77 -7.58
CA HIS A 106 1.06 -1.61 -6.77
C HIS A 106 0.05 -0.45 -6.86
N TRP A 107 -0.37 -0.08 -8.07
CA TRP A 107 -1.27 1.07 -8.27
C TRP A 107 -2.74 0.75 -8.03
N HIS A 108 -3.14 -0.52 -8.19
CA HIS A 108 -4.52 -0.98 -8.02
C HIS A 108 -4.66 -1.95 -6.84
N THR A 109 -3.84 -1.82 -5.80
CA THR A 109 -3.88 -2.68 -4.61
C THR A 109 -5.30 -2.85 -4.05
N PRO A 110 -6.12 -1.78 -3.86
CA PRO A 110 -7.47 -1.94 -3.30
C PRO A 110 -8.45 -2.72 -4.20
N TYR A 111 -8.14 -2.87 -5.49
CA TYR A 111 -8.93 -3.71 -6.39
C TYR A 111 -8.73 -5.20 -6.09
N TYR A 112 -7.49 -5.59 -5.78
CA TYR A 112 -7.13 -6.98 -5.48
C TYR A 112 -7.34 -7.36 -4.02
N PHE A 113 -7.30 -6.36 -3.13
CA PHE A 113 -7.43 -6.53 -1.68
C PHE A 113 -8.46 -5.51 -1.18
N GLN A 114 -9.74 -5.89 -1.18
CA GLN A 114 -10.84 -4.95 -0.92
C GLN A 114 -10.74 -4.32 0.47
N ASP A 115 -10.28 -5.09 1.44
CA ASP A 115 -10.10 -4.66 2.83
C ASP A 115 -8.71 -4.05 3.12
N TYR A 116 -7.89 -3.76 2.11
CA TYR A 116 -6.51 -3.28 2.27
C TYR A 116 -6.35 -2.14 3.29
N HIS A 117 -7.15 -1.08 3.15
CA HIS A 117 -7.06 0.07 4.05
C HIS A 117 -7.58 -0.25 5.47
N ARG A 118 -8.60 -1.11 5.59
CA ARG A 118 -9.12 -1.56 6.89
C ARG A 118 -8.06 -2.37 7.62
N ILE A 119 -7.45 -3.34 6.94
CA ILE A 119 -6.40 -4.20 7.48
C ILE A 119 -5.17 -3.37 7.84
N LEU A 120 -4.69 -2.50 6.94
CA LEU A 120 -3.57 -1.61 7.23
C LEU A 120 -3.85 -0.71 8.46
N ARG A 121 -5.09 -0.24 8.63
CA ARG A 121 -5.53 0.52 9.79
C ARG A 121 -5.45 -0.29 11.08
N LEU A 122 -6.01 -1.48 11.09
CA LEU A 122 -5.98 -2.37 12.26
C LEU A 122 -4.54 -2.75 12.63
N THR A 123 -3.71 -3.05 11.62
CA THR A 123 -2.31 -3.42 11.81
C THR A 123 -1.50 -2.28 12.43
N TYR A 124 -1.63 -1.03 11.95
CA TYR A 124 -0.86 0.06 12.55
C TYR A 124 -1.30 0.35 14.00
N ILE A 125 -2.61 0.28 14.28
CA ILE A 125 -3.14 0.50 15.64
C ILE A 125 -2.59 -0.57 16.59
N HIS A 126 -2.58 -1.83 16.13
CA HIS A 126 -2.00 -2.92 16.89
C HIS A 126 -0.52 -2.68 17.15
N LEU A 127 0.27 -2.36 16.11
CA LEU A 127 1.71 -2.09 16.23
C LEU A 127 2.01 -0.93 17.18
N LEU A 128 1.27 0.18 17.13
CA LEU A 128 1.48 1.29 18.07
C LEU A 128 1.20 0.89 19.52
N ARG A 129 0.33 -0.10 19.77
CA ARG A 129 0.05 -0.60 21.11
C ARG A 129 1.07 -1.61 21.60
N THR A 130 1.69 -2.38 20.69
CA THR A 130 2.57 -3.50 21.05
C THR A 130 4.04 -3.15 21.03
N LEU A 131 4.48 -2.23 20.17
CA LEU A 131 5.88 -1.79 20.16
C LEU A 131 6.13 -0.96 21.41
N GLU A 132 7.28 -1.16 22.06
CA GLU A 132 7.62 -0.52 23.34
C GLU A 132 8.50 0.71 23.12
N GLY A 133 9.51 0.58 22.27
CA GLY A 133 10.51 1.62 22.01
C GLY A 133 10.11 2.64 20.95
N ILE A 134 10.62 3.87 21.08
CA ILE A 134 10.57 4.88 19.99
C ILE A 134 11.34 4.36 18.76
N ASP A 135 12.50 3.75 18.97
CA ASP A 135 13.32 3.21 17.87
C ASP A 135 12.58 2.14 17.06
N GLU A 136 11.78 1.32 17.74
CA GLU A 136 10.94 0.30 17.09
C GLU A 136 9.85 0.95 16.24
N ILE A 137 9.18 1.98 16.75
CA ILE A 137 8.20 2.76 15.99
C ILE A 137 8.86 3.38 14.74
N ASP A 138 10.06 3.91 14.90
CA ASP A 138 10.75 4.67 13.86
C ASP A 138 11.32 3.79 12.76
N ARG A 139 11.70 2.55 13.09
CA ARG A 139 12.17 1.55 12.13
C ARG A 139 11.02 0.70 11.58
N ASN A 140 9.82 0.75 12.16
CA ASN A 140 8.73 -0.08 11.67
C ASN A 140 8.21 0.38 10.30
N GLY A 141 8.50 -0.41 9.27
CA GLY A 141 8.11 -0.10 7.91
C GLY A 141 6.60 -0.14 7.64
N VAL A 142 5.82 -0.95 8.38
CA VAL A 142 4.36 -0.97 8.26
C VAL A 142 3.75 0.32 8.80
N LEU A 143 4.28 0.88 9.90
CA LEU A 143 3.87 2.19 10.39
C LEU A 143 4.16 3.30 9.37
N LYS A 144 5.31 3.24 8.69
CA LYS A 144 5.64 4.19 7.60
C LYS A 144 4.71 4.02 6.40
N LEU A 145 4.38 2.77 6.03
CA LEU A 145 3.42 2.47 4.97
C LEU A 145 2.04 3.03 5.31
N ALA A 146 1.57 2.81 6.54
CA ALA A 146 0.30 3.35 7.04
C ALA A 146 0.30 4.88 7.05
N ALA A 147 1.39 5.50 7.52
CA ALA A 147 1.58 6.95 7.53
C ALA A 147 1.49 7.60 6.14
N ARG A 148 1.86 6.86 5.09
CA ARG A 148 1.77 7.33 3.70
C ARG A 148 0.38 7.14 3.08
N ASN A 149 -0.28 6.02 3.39
CA ASN A 149 -1.52 5.62 2.70
C ASN A 149 -2.80 6.00 3.45
N LEU A 150 -2.72 6.23 4.76
CA LEU A 150 -3.88 6.50 5.59
C LEU A 150 -3.87 7.93 6.17
N PRO A 151 -5.01 8.63 6.17
CA PRO A 151 -5.12 9.95 6.78
C PRO A 151 -4.97 9.85 8.31
N GLY A 152 -4.28 10.83 8.91
CA GLY A 152 -4.17 10.99 10.36
C GLY A 152 -3.13 10.10 11.05
N VAL A 153 -2.64 9.04 10.40
CA VAL A 153 -1.68 8.10 11.01
C VAL A 153 -0.36 8.77 11.40
N ARG A 154 0.10 9.76 10.63
CA ARG A 154 1.28 10.57 10.98
C ARG A 154 1.11 11.29 12.32
N THR A 155 -0.06 11.86 12.54
CA THR A 155 -0.42 12.54 13.78
C THR A 155 -0.46 11.55 14.94
N ASP A 156 -1.03 10.36 14.72
CA ASP A 156 -1.08 9.29 15.71
C ASP A 156 0.34 8.83 16.11
N ILE A 157 1.21 8.57 15.14
CA ILE A 157 2.62 8.19 15.38
C ILE A 157 3.36 9.28 16.15
N ASN A 158 3.25 10.54 15.74
CA ASN A 158 3.91 11.67 16.42
C ASN A 158 3.39 11.84 17.85
N ARG A 159 2.09 11.62 18.09
CA ARG A 159 1.50 11.64 19.43
C ARG A 159 2.08 10.54 20.31
N GLU A 160 2.22 9.35 19.76
CA GLU A 160 2.75 8.19 20.47
C GLU A 160 4.24 8.35 20.79
N ARG A 161 5.03 8.91 19.87
CA ARG A 161 6.43 9.31 20.12
C ARG A 161 6.54 10.29 21.30
N ARG A 162 5.72 11.34 21.31
CA ARG A 162 5.71 12.34 22.39
C ARG A 162 5.33 11.73 23.74
N ARG A 163 4.35 10.83 23.77
CA ARG A 163 3.96 10.10 25.00
C ARG A 163 5.13 9.30 25.58
N ARG A 164 6.04 8.84 24.73
CA ARG A 164 7.21 8.03 25.10
C ARG A 164 8.48 8.85 25.35
N GLY A 165 8.37 10.18 25.40
CA GLY A 165 9.47 11.07 25.73
C GLY A 165 10.32 11.56 24.55
N ALA A 166 9.85 11.38 23.30
CA ALA A 166 10.51 12.03 22.16
C ALA A 166 10.41 13.56 22.30
N THR A 167 11.56 14.21 22.47
CA THR A 167 11.70 15.64 22.79
C THR A 167 12.14 16.49 21.59
N GLU A 168 12.54 15.88 20.47
CA GLU A 168 13.07 16.59 19.31
C GLU A 168 12.03 16.81 18.20
N ASP A 169 11.88 18.07 17.77
CA ASP A 169 11.16 18.46 16.54
C ASP A 169 11.74 17.81 15.27
N ARG A 170 13.00 17.34 15.30
CA ARG A 170 13.67 16.63 14.18
C ARG A 170 13.14 15.21 13.94
N LEU A 171 12.50 14.61 14.94
CA LEU A 171 11.88 13.28 14.82
C LEU A 171 10.41 13.36 14.36
N LEU A 172 9.87 14.56 14.15
CA LEU A 172 8.54 14.72 13.58
C LEU A 172 8.62 14.46 12.07
N ILE A 173 7.79 13.53 11.58
CA ILE A 173 7.73 13.22 10.16
C ILE A 173 7.33 14.50 9.41
N ALA A 174 8.29 15.14 8.73
CA ALA A 174 8.04 16.39 8.02
C ALA A 174 6.99 16.20 6.92
N ASP A 175 6.01 17.10 6.85
CA ASP A 175 4.86 16.96 5.96
C ASP A 175 5.23 17.01 4.46
N GLY A 176 6.41 17.54 4.12
CA GLY A 176 6.78 17.86 2.73
C GLY A 176 7.13 16.67 1.83
N GLU A 177 7.62 15.54 2.37
CA GLU A 177 8.25 14.51 1.52
C GLU A 177 7.33 13.33 1.14
N LEU A 178 6.24 13.08 1.88
CA LEU A 178 5.34 11.92 1.65
C LEU A 178 3.93 12.30 1.18
N SER A 179 3.56 13.59 1.14
CA SER A 179 2.18 14.05 0.93
C SER A 179 1.62 13.92 -0.50
N ARG A 180 2.28 13.21 -1.41
CA ARG A 180 1.84 13.15 -2.81
C ARG A 180 0.81 12.07 -3.14
N SER A 181 0.50 11.15 -2.23
CA SER A 181 -0.50 10.10 -2.47
C SER A 181 -1.93 10.48 -2.03
N MET A 182 -2.07 11.33 -1.01
CA MET A 182 -3.38 11.67 -0.42
C MET A 182 -4.22 12.68 -1.23
N ALA A 183 -3.62 13.43 -2.16
CA ALA A 183 -4.34 14.43 -2.95
C ALA A 183 -5.33 13.81 -3.97
N HIS A 184 -5.24 12.51 -4.24
CA HIS A 184 -6.05 11.87 -5.28
C HIS A 184 -7.37 11.27 -4.75
N PHE A 185 -7.43 10.86 -3.47
CA PHE A 185 -8.63 10.18 -2.93
C PHE A 185 -9.80 11.14 -2.64
N TYR A 186 -9.52 12.42 -2.37
CA TYR A 186 -10.57 13.44 -2.22
C TYR A 186 -10.86 14.21 -3.53
N GLY A 187 -10.08 13.98 -4.59
CA GLY A 187 -10.28 14.61 -5.90
C GLY A 187 -11.49 14.08 -6.68
N SER A 188 -11.91 12.84 -6.41
CA SER A 188 -13.02 12.20 -7.13
C SER A 188 -14.40 12.46 -6.52
N ASN A 189 -14.48 12.89 -5.26
CA ASN A 189 -15.76 13.20 -4.58
C ASN A 189 -16.10 14.70 -4.51
N LEU A 190 -15.22 15.58 -5.00
CA LEU A 190 -15.48 17.04 -5.05
C LEU A 190 -15.94 17.53 -6.42
N VAL A 191 -15.93 16.69 -7.46
CA VAL A 191 -16.40 17.06 -8.80
C VAL A 191 -17.92 16.88 -8.94
N GLU A 192 -18.55 15.99 -8.16
CA GLU A 192 -20.01 15.79 -8.23
C GLU A 192 -20.84 16.83 -7.47
N LEU A 193 -20.23 17.63 -6.59
CA LEU A 193 -20.96 18.68 -5.83
C LEU A 193 -21.04 20.05 -6.56
N LYS A 194 -20.48 20.18 -7.77
CA LYS A 194 -20.54 21.42 -8.56
C LYS A 194 -21.53 21.38 -9.74
N ILE A 195 -22.24 20.28 -9.97
CA ILE A 195 -23.19 20.14 -11.09
C ILE A 195 -24.65 20.43 -10.67
N ILE A 196 -24.97 20.51 -9.37
CA ILE A 196 -26.36 20.68 -8.88
C ILE A 196 -26.73 22.14 -8.52
N THR A 197 -25.88 23.14 -8.80
CA THR A 197 -26.20 24.55 -8.48
C THR A 197 -26.49 25.46 -9.68
N ASN A 198 -26.50 24.96 -10.91
CA ASN A 198 -26.92 25.75 -12.08
C ASN A 198 -28.36 25.40 -12.49
N ARG A 199 -29.34 25.88 -11.72
CA ARG A 199 -30.68 26.15 -12.29
C ARG A 199 -30.64 27.54 -12.94
N PRO A 200 -30.91 27.68 -14.24
CA PRO A 200 -31.19 29.00 -14.80
C PRO A 200 -32.51 29.50 -14.21
N LYS A 201 -32.49 30.71 -13.66
CA LYS A 201 -33.71 31.49 -13.45
C LYS A 201 -34.10 32.07 -14.80
N SER A 202 -35.25 31.63 -15.30
CA SER A 202 -36.08 32.36 -16.27
C SER A 202 -37.50 31.90 -16.08
#